data_AF-A0A496Q475-F1
#
_entry.id   AF-A0A496Q475-F1
#
_cell.length_a   1.000
_cell.length_b   1.000
_cell.length_c   1.000
_cell.angle_alpha   90.00
_cell.angle_beta   90.00
_cell.angle_gamma   90.00
#
_symmetry.space_group_name_H-M   'P 1'
#
loop_
_entity.id
_entity.type
_entity.pdbx_description
1 polymer ?
#
loop_
_entity_poly.entity_id
_entity_poly.type
_entity_poly.pdbx_seq_one_letter_code
_entity_poly.pdbx_strand_id
1 'polypeptide(L)'
;MRQLPDPVGLEETMDSINFESHVYLLDDYQSDEDRAVILRACHEFIFEIELGAWWTDPVDWPKIRAWDLFQKWCDTEFHSVVFDLLDAPLIDED
;
A
#
# COMPACT_ATOMS: atom_id res chain seq x y z
N MET A 1 -9.38 28.33 -5.30
CA MET A 1 -9.83 26.97 -4.98
C MET A 1 -9.65 26.15 -6.24
N ARG A 2 -8.70 25.20 -6.27
CA ARG A 2 -8.60 24.26 -7.39
C ARG A 2 -9.79 23.30 -7.26
N GLN A 3 -10.69 23.32 -8.24
CA GLN A 3 -11.78 22.35 -8.31
C GLN A 3 -11.18 20.99 -8.70
N LEU A 4 -11.61 19.93 -8.00
CA LEU A 4 -11.44 18.56 -8.47
C LEU A 4 -12.09 18.44 -9.86
N PRO A 5 -11.45 17.73 -10.81
CA PRO A 5 -12.07 17.48 -12.11
C PRO A 5 -13.40 16.74 -11.89
N ASP A 6 -14.42 17.10 -12.69
CA ASP A 6 -15.73 16.45 -12.63
C ASP A 6 -15.56 14.93 -12.75
N PRO A 7 -16.25 14.12 -11.93
CA PRO A 7 -16.16 12.67 -12.00
C PRO A 7 -16.67 12.24 -13.37
N VAL A 8 -15.76 11.92 -14.28
CA VAL A 8 -16.08 11.50 -15.63
C VAL A 8 -16.65 10.10 -15.57
N GLY A 9 -17.96 9.98 -15.39
CA GLY A 9 -18.82 8.89 -15.90
C GLY A 9 -18.33 7.44 -15.71
N LEU A 10 -17.57 7.19 -14.67
CA LEU A 10 -16.96 5.90 -14.40
C LEU A 10 -17.73 5.27 -13.24
N GLU A 11 -18.61 4.32 -13.56
CA GLU A 11 -19.00 3.28 -12.59
C GLU A 11 -17.76 2.41 -12.31
N GLU A 12 -16.72 3.01 -11.72
CA GLU A 12 -15.58 2.25 -11.21
C GLU A 12 -16.08 1.57 -9.95
N THR A 13 -16.38 0.28 -10.09
CA THR A 13 -16.66 -0.56 -8.93
C THR A 13 -15.44 -0.58 -8.02
N MET A 14 -15.65 -0.75 -6.72
CA MET A 14 -14.55 -0.85 -5.74
C MET A 14 -13.54 -1.94 -6.15
N ASP A 15 -14.03 -3.01 -6.78
CA ASP A 15 -13.23 -4.07 -7.40
C ASP A 15 -12.32 -3.61 -8.56
N SER A 16 -12.73 -2.60 -9.33
CA SER A 16 -11.94 -2.03 -10.43
C SER A 16 -10.80 -1.16 -9.92
N ILE A 17 -11.04 -0.41 -8.85
CA ILE A 17 -10.04 0.44 -8.20
C ILE A 17 -9.00 -0.43 -7.46
N ASN A 18 -9.46 -1.51 -6.82
CA ASN A 18 -8.59 -2.46 -6.12
C ASN A 18 -7.92 -3.49 -7.04
N PHE A 19 -8.13 -3.41 -8.36
CA PHE A 19 -7.65 -4.41 -9.30
C PHE A 19 -6.12 -4.55 -9.30
N GLU A 20 -5.41 -3.45 -9.05
CA GLU A 20 -3.95 -3.43 -8.92
C GLU A 20 -3.59 -3.26 -7.44
N SER A 21 -3.22 -4.37 -6.78
CA SER A 21 -2.74 -4.37 -5.40
C SER A 21 -1.22 -4.45 -5.37
N HIS A 22 -0.57 -3.59 -4.57
CA HIS A 22 0.86 -3.69 -4.32
C HIS A 22 1.17 -4.86 -3.38
N VAL A 23 2.25 -5.59 -3.68
CA VAL A 23 2.74 -6.70 -2.85
C VAL A 23 4.11 -6.34 -2.32
N TYR A 24 4.27 -6.43 -1.00
CA TYR A 24 5.50 -6.09 -0.30
C TYR A 24 6.14 -7.36 0.28
N LEU A 25 7.42 -7.57 0.00
CA LEU A 25 8.20 -8.64 0.62
C LEU A 25 8.60 -8.24 2.04
N LEU A 26 8.35 -9.13 3.00
CA LEU A 26 8.71 -8.93 4.40
C LEU A 26 9.82 -9.90 4.78
N ASP A 27 10.61 -9.53 5.80
CA ASP A 27 11.54 -10.46 6.45
C ASP A 27 10.81 -11.66 7.07
N ASP A 28 11.55 -12.75 7.29
CA ASP A 28 11.01 -13.95 7.94
C ASP A 28 10.49 -13.65 9.35
N TYR A 29 9.33 -14.20 9.69
CA TYR A 29 8.67 -14.01 10.98
C TYR A 29 8.08 -15.33 11.49
N GLN A 30 8.00 -15.47 12.82
CA GLN A 30 7.73 -16.77 13.44
C GLN A 30 6.30 -16.90 13.98
N SER A 31 5.57 -15.80 14.11
CA SER A 31 4.23 -15.78 14.68
C SER A 31 3.32 -14.72 14.04
N ASP A 32 2.01 -14.89 14.25
CA ASP A 32 0.98 -13.92 13.85
C ASP A 32 1.13 -12.59 14.60
N GLU A 33 1.65 -12.62 15.83
CA GLU A 33 1.99 -11.41 16.59
C GLU A 33 3.14 -10.64 15.94
N ASP A 34 4.20 -11.34 15.52
CA ASP A 34 5.33 -10.72 14.82
C ASP A 34 4.88 -10.03 13.54
N ARG A 35 3.97 -10.68 12.78
CA ARG A 35 3.36 -10.12 11.58
C ARG A 35 2.70 -8.77 11.84
N ALA A 36 1.89 -8.67 12.90
CA ALA A 36 1.21 -7.41 13.24
C ALA A 36 2.22 -6.32 13.67
N VAL A 37 3.29 -6.69 14.36
CA VAL A 37 4.37 -5.77 14.75
C VAL A 37 5.12 -5.25 13.53
N ILE A 38 5.46 -6.12 12.56
CA ILE A 38 6.12 -5.75 11.32
C ILE A 38 5.25 -4.80 10.50
N LEU A 39 3.97 -5.15 10.30
CA LEU A 39 3.05 -4.28 9.57
C LEU A 39 2.91 -2.92 10.27
N ARG A 40 2.82 -2.90 11.61
CA ARG A 40 2.79 -1.66 12.40
C ARG A 40 4.08 -0.84 12.25
N ALA A 41 5.23 -1.47 12.09
CA ALA A 41 6.50 -0.77 11.88
C ALA A 41 6.58 -0.17 10.46
N CYS A 42 6.04 -0.87 9.46
CA CYS A 42 6.16 -0.47 8.05
C CYS A 42 4.96 0.33 7.51
N HIS A 43 3.86 0.46 8.26
CA HIS A 43 2.62 1.04 7.73
C HIS A 43 2.76 2.45 7.16
N GLU A 44 3.58 3.32 7.77
CA GLU A 44 3.75 4.69 7.30
C GLU A 44 4.39 4.70 5.91
N PHE A 45 5.39 3.83 5.69
CA PHE A 45 6.08 3.68 4.40
C PHE A 45 5.14 3.11 3.33
N ILE A 46 4.43 2.03 3.64
CA ILE A 46 3.44 1.44 2.74
C ILE A 46 2.40 2.51 2.37
N PHE A 47 1.88 3.24 3.36
CA PHE A 47 0.85 4.24 3.12
C PHE A 47 1.34 5.39 2.23
N GLU A 48 2.61 5.78 2.31
CA GLU A 48 3.19 6.78 1.42
C GLU A 48 3.30 6.30 -0.02
N ILE A 49 3.67 5.03 -0.24
CA ILE A 49 3.70 4.43 -1.59
C ILE A 49 2.30 4.41 -2.19
N GLU A 50 1.31 3.93 -1.43
CA GLU A 50 -0.09 3.88 -1.86
C GLU A 50 -0.63 5.28 -2.18
N LEU A 51 -0.39 6.27 -1.31
CA LEU A 51 -0.79 7.65 -1.55
C LEU A 51 -0.09 8.24 -2.78
N GLY A 52 1.19 7.90 -2.99
CA GLY A 52 1.97 8.33 -4.15
C GLY A 52 1.48 7.74 -5.47
N ALA A 53 1.01 6.50 -5.45
CA ALA A 53 0.37 5.86 -6.61
C ALA A 53 -0.94 6.59 -6.99
N TRP A 54 -1.68 7.10 -6.00
CA TRP A 54 -2.96 7.78 -6.22
C TRP A 54 -2.82 9.27 -6.53
N TRP A 55 -1.87 9.96 -5.88
CA TRP A 55 -1.68 11.41 -6.03
C TRP A 55 -0.23 11.83 -5.75
N THR A 56 0.42 12.41 -6.75
CA THR A 56 1.86 12.69 -6.68
C THR A 56 2.26 13.93 -5.89
N ASP A 57 1.32 14.79 -5.46
CA ASP A 57 1.63 15.99 -4.67
C ASP A 57 1.48 15.72 -3.16
N PRO A 58 2.58 15.56 -2.40
CA PRO A 58 2.52 15.20 -0.99
C PRO A 58 1.91 16.29 -0.10
N VAL A 59 1.76 17.52 -0.62
CA VAL A 59 1.14 18.62 0.15
C VAL A 59 -0.33 18.36 0.48
N ASP A 60 -0.99 17.59 -0.38
CA ASP A 60 -2.40 17.24 -0.27
C ASP A 60 -2.64 15.96 0.53
N TRP A 61 -1.56 15.23 0.89
CA TRP A 61 -1.66 14.00 1.66
C TRP A 61 -2.07 14.27 3.12
N PRO A 62 -2.67 13.27 3.80
CA PRO A 62 -2.87 13.34 5.24
C PRO A 62 -1.54 13.63 5.97
N LYS A 63 -1.52 14.71 6.76
CA LYS A 63 -0.33 15.10 7.54
C LYS A 63 0.03 14.10 8.63
N ILE A 64 -0.97 13.40 9.14
CA ILE A 64 -0.83 12.37 10.17
C ILE A 64 -1.27 11.06 9.52
N ARG A 65 -0.31 10.22 9.16
CA ARG A 65 -0.50 8.89 8.57
C ARG A 65 -0.50 7.81 9.65
N ALA A 66 -1.19 8.09 10.75
CA ALA A 66 -1.27 7.16 11.86
C ALA A 66 -1.97 5.86 11.44
N TRP A 67 -1.61 4.78 12.12
CA TRP A 67 -2.18 3.45 11.93
C TRP A 67 -3.69 3.37 11.76
N ASP A 68 -4.47 4.09 12.58
CA ASP A 68 -5.93 4.03 12.50
C ASP A 68 -6.48 4.57 11.17
N LEU A 69 -5.73 5.46 10.50
CA LEU A 69 -6.06 5.95 9.18
C LEU A 69 -5.62 4.95 8.11
N PHE A 70 -4.43 4.37 8.26
CA PHE A 70 -3.92 3.30 7.38
C PHE A 70 -4.91 2.13 7.32
N GLN A 71 -5.37 1.61 8.46
CA GLN A 71 -6.33 0.50 8.51
C GLN A 71 -7.70 0.80 7.87
N LYS A 72 -8.04 2.08 7.69
CA LYS A 72 -9.29 2.49 7.01
C LYS A 72 -9.11 2.63 5.51
N TRP A 73 -7.87 2.83 5.06
CA TRP A 73 -7.52 3.09 3.68
C TRP A 73 -7.06 1.83 2.96
N CYS A 74 -6.27 1.00 3.64
CA CYS A 74 -5.66 -0.19 3.06
C CYS A 74 -6.37 -1.43 3.59
N ASP A 75 -6.79 -2.31 2.68
CA ASP A 75 -7.16 -3.69 3.00
C ASP A 75 -5.91 -4.57 2.82
N THR A 76 -5.36 -5.08 3.92
CA THR A 76 -4.06 -5.77 3.91
C THR A 76 -4.23 -7.28 3.99
N GLU A 77 -3.68 -7.98 3.00
CA GLU A 77 -3.59 -9.43 2.98
C GLU A 77 -2.15 -9.91 3.18
N PHE A 78 -2.00 -11.13 3.70
CA PHE A 78 -0.70 -11.76 3.91
C PHE A 78 -0.61 -13.10 3.21
N HIS A 79 0.51 -13.31 2.53
CA HIS A 79 0.84 -14.57 1.88
C HIS A 79 2.07 -15.19 2.56
N SER A 80 2.03 -16.50 2.78
CA SER A 80 3.09 -17.20 3.51
C SER A 80 4.37 -17.39 2.69
N VAL A 81 4.26 -17.43 1.36
CA VAL A 81 5.38 -17.69 0.45
C VAL A 81 5.20 -16.87 -0.82
N VAL A 82 6.30 -16.27 -1.28
CA VAL A 82 6.43 -15.68 -2.61
C VAL A 82 7.46 -16.51 -3.38
N PHE A 83 7.11 -16.93 -4.60
CA PHE A 83 8.03 -17.68 -5.47
C PHE A 83 8.65 -16.72 -6.49
N ASP A 84 9.95 -16.50 -6.39
CA ASP A 84 10.71 -15.88 -7.47
C ASP A 84 10.92 -16.91 -8.59
N LEU A 85 10.41 -16.59 -9.77
CA LEU A 85 10.45 -17.46 -10.95
C LEU A 85 11.64 -17.15 -11.87
N LEU A 86 12.38 -16.08 -11.59
CA LEU A 86 13.52 -15.65 -12.38
C LEU A 86 14.82 -16.00 -11.65
N ASP A 87 15.87 -16.29 -12.42
CA ASP A 87 17.22 -16.56 -11.89
C ASP A 87 18.06 -15.27 -11.80
N ALA A 88 17.39 -14.12 -11.71
CA ALA A 88 18.02 -12.81 -11.60
C ALA A 88 18.02 -12.37 -10.13
N PRO A 89 19.06 -11.65 -9.66
CA PRO A 89 19.04 -11.11 -8.30
C PRO A 89 17.92 -10.08 -8.13
N LEU A 90 17.27 -10.09 -6.96
CA LEU A 90 16.39 -9.02 -6.54
C LEU A 90 17.18 -7.72 -6.36
N ILE A 91 16.61 -6.60 -6.80
CA ILE A 91 17.21 -5.27 -6.74
C ILE A 91 16.37 -4.41 -5.80
N ASP A 92 17.03 -3.67 -4.92
CA ASP A 92 16.40 -2.65 -4.07
C ASP A 92 16.31 -1.33 -4.87
N GLU A 93 15.16 -0.66 -4.84
CA GLU A 93 14.99 0.65 -5.46
C GLU A 93 15.40 1.73 -4.43
N ASP A 94 16.65 2.20 -4.54
CA ASP A 94 17.26 3.29 -3.71
C ASP A 94 16.43 4.58 -3.65
#